data_AF-A0A409XBH5-F1
#
_entry.id   AF-A0A409XBH5-F1
#
_cell.length_a   1.000
_cell.length_b   1.000
_cell.length_c   1.000
_cell.angle_alpha   90.00
_cell.angle_beta   90.00
_cell.angle_gamma   90.00
#
_symmetry.space_group_name_H-M   'P 1'
#
loop_
_entity.id
_entity.type
_entity.pdbx_description
1 polymer ?
#
loop_
_entity_poly.entity_id
_entity_poly.type
_entity_poly.pdbx_seq_one_letter_code
_entity_poly.pdbx_strand_id
1 'polypeptide(L)'
;MYFDIDDSYEQWSSSSDVNFVSPQNLINVTNTPQQLNRRDAPTKVHSTSPSSAAAIPLTLVDVSGSDMSQVCLLEPGKRHLLSQAHDPIPTAHTIMNGEYEAALRAIREAADVVAIVPRLPQHTGLLSIPSIAFSVCGRPGVYLHELGAVQLDNASDPVFEGMGWKRTRVEIDWPGIQRIGRNNNLPCLPNQGFYTRQEVASEIGKRVREVLLPGTTSSNNYARQELNRNTRRWDIRSIDYYAVRVIGINYYFNWVPVLAIDDK
;
A
#
# COMPACT_ATOMS: atom_id res chain seq x y z
N MET A 1 -41.98 38.08 -22.94
CA MET A 1 -41.97 36.62 -22.74
C MET A 1 -41.29 36.41 -21.40
N TYR A 2 -42.07 36.29 -20.32
CA TYR A 2 -41.60 36.11 -18.96
C TYR A 2 -41.51 34.59 -18.70
N PHE A 3 -40.38 34.14 -18.15
CA PHE A 3 -40.22 32.77 -17.67
C PHE A 3 -40.42 32.78 -16.15
N ASP A 4 -41.51 32.15 -15.70
CA ASP A 4 -41.70 31.74 -14.32
C ASP A 4 -40.76 30.56 -14.03
N ILE A 5 -39.97 30.67 -12.96
CA ILE A 5 -39.16 29.59 -12.41
C ILE A 5 -39.85 29.19 -11.10
N ASP A 6 -40.42 27.98 -11.09
CA ASP A 6 -41.03 27.33 -9.93
C ASP A 6 -39.93 26.91 -8.94
N ASP A 7 -39.87 27.59 -7.79
CA ASP A 7 -39.04 27.22 -6.63
C ASP A 7 -39.85 26.27 -5.71
N SER A 8 -39.84 24.98 -6.00
CA SER A 8 -40.31 23.95 -5.06
C SER A 8 -39.14 23.38 -4.25
N TYR A 9 -38.89 24.00 -3.09
CA TYR A 9 -37.95 23.52 -2.08
C TYR A 9 -38.52 22.28 -1.36
N GLU A 10 -37.98 21.09 -1.64
CA GLU A 10 -38.25 19.88 -0.85
C GLU A 10 -37.52 19.96 0.51
N GLN A 11 -38.30 20.00 1.59
CA GLN A 11 -37.82 19.85 2.97
C GLN A 11 -37.40 18.41 3.22
N TRP A 12 -36.10 18.19 3.40
CA TRP A 12 -35.58 16.92 3.92
C TRP A 12 -35.69 16.91 5.45
N SER A 13 -36.63 16.11 5.96
CA SER A 13 -36.84 15.86 7.39
C SER A 13 -35.67 15.10 7.99
N SER A 14 -35.05 15.69 9.01
CA SER A 14 -34.03 15.09 9.87
C SER A 14 -34.67 14.11 10.88
N SER A 15 -34.44 12.83 10.69
CA SER A 15 -34.54 11.76 11.69
C SER A 15 -33.62 10.64 11.20
N SER A 16 -32.79 9.97 12.00
CA SER A 16 -32.85 9.67 13.43
C SER A 16 -31.49 9.11 13.86
N ASP A 17 -31.27 9.12 15.17
CA ASP A 17 -30.09 8.67 15.91
C ASP A 17 -29.41 7.39 15.37
N VAL A 18 -28.12 7.50 15.07
CA VAL A 18 -27.25 6.34 14.88
C VAL A 18 -26.44 6.15 16.16
N ASN A 19 -26.87 5.18 16.97
CA ASN A 19 -26.14 4.72 18.15
C ASN A 19 -24.75 4.19 17.74
N PHE A 20 -23.71 4.90 18.19
CA PHE A 20 -22.32 4.45 18.12
C PHE A 20 -22.13 3.31 19.14
N VAL A 21 -22.06 2.07 18.66
CA VAL A 21 -21.65 0.92 19.48
C VAL A 21 -20.14 0.73 19.32
N SER A 22 -19.40 0.94 20.40
CA SER A 22 -17.95 0.76 20.47
C SER A 22 -17.59 -0.74 20.49
N PRO A 23 -16.71 -1.23 19.60
CA PRO A 23 -16.24 -2.61 19.62
C PRO A 23 -15.00 -2.72 20.54
N GLN A 24 -15.19 -2.58 21.85
CA GLN A 24 -14.16 -2.85 22.85
C GLN A 24 -14.75 -3.67 23.99
N ASN A 25 -15.11 -4.92 23.73
CA ASN A 25 -15.45 -5.86 24.80
C ASN A 25 -15.36 -7.31 24.30
N LEU A 26 -14.19 -7.72 23.81
CA LEU A 26 -13.87 -9.14 23.72
C LEU A 26 -12.38 -9.35 24.02
N ILE A 27 -12.14 -10.20 25.03
CA ILE A 27 -10.88 -10.88 25.35
C ILE A 27 -9.94 -10.10 26.29
N ASN A 28 -10.09 -10.34 27.59
CA ASN A 28 -8.97 -10.40 28.53
C ASN A 28 -9.09 -11.69 29.34
N VAL A 29 -8.52 -12.77 28.80
CA VAL A 29 -8.21 -13.98 29.57
C VAL A 29 -6.82 -13.77 30.16
N THR A 30 -6.80 -13.72 31.49
CA THR A 30 -5.62 -13.80 32.36
C THR A 30 -4.66 -14.90 31.93
N ASN A 31 -3.38 -14.57 31.76
CA ASN A 31 -2.26 -15.45 32.09
C ASN A 31 -0.99 -14.61 32.29
N THR A 32 -0.64 -14.44 33.56
CA THR A 32 0.64 -13.88 34.02
C THR A 32 1.65 -15.03 34.14
N PRO A 33 2.84 -14.92 33.55
CA PRO A 33 4.01 -15.58 34.14
C PRO A 33 5.08 -14.57 34.56
N GLN A 34 5.46 -14.81 35.82
CA GLN A 34 6.61 -14.37 36.59
C GLN A 34 7.82 -13.79 35.83
N GLN A 35 8.24 -12.63 36.33
CA GLN A 35 9.55 -12.04 36.11
C GLN A 35 10.66 -12.92 36.71
N LEU A 36 11.72 -13.17 35.95
CA LEU A 36 13.01 -13.58 36.49
C LEU A 36 14.09 -12.58 36.06
N ASN A 37 14.79 -12.07 37.08
CA ASN A 37 15.93 -11.18 37.02
C ASN A 37 17.07 -11.70 36.12
N ARG A 38 17.68 -10.80 35.35
CA ARG A 38 19.16 -10.67 35.33
C ARG A 38 19.61 -9.34 34.73
N ARG A 39 20.30 -8.55 35.57
CA ARG A 39 21.25 -7.52 35.15
C ARG A 39 22.56 -8.20 34.80
N ASP A 40 23.24 -7.74 33.76
CA ASP A 40 24.66 -7.34 33.82
C ASP A 40 25.11 -6.62 32.53
N ALA A 41 25.70 -5.44 32.81
CA ALA A 41 26.68 -4.55 32.18
C ALA A 41 27.33 -4.82 30.78
N PRO A 42 27.98 -3.77 30.19
CA PRO A 42 28.20 -3.62 28.76
C PRO A 42 29.63 -3.90 28.31
N THR A 43 29.82 -4.26 27.03
CA THR A 43 31.14 -4.25 26.39
C THR A 43 31.13 -3.38 25.14
N LYS A 44 31.88 -2.28 25.24
CA LYS A 44 32.28 -1.35 24.19
C LYS A 44 33.25 -2.06 23.23
N VAL A 45 32.97 -2.07 21.93
CA VAL A 45 33.97 -2.36 20.91
C VAL A 45 33.93 -1.25 19.85
N HIS A 46 35.00 -0.47 19.81
CA HIS A 46 35.31 0.41 18.69
C HIS A 46 35.89 -0.43 17.55
N SER A 47 35.24 -0.40 16.38
CA SER A 47 35.87 -0.75 15.11
C SER A 47 35.57 0.36 14.10
N THR A 48 36.56 1.22 13.92
CA THR A 48 36.66 2.11 12.75
C THR A 48 37.09 1.26 11.56
N SER A 49 36.30 1.25 10.50
CA SER A 49 36.70 0.80 9.16
C SER A 49 35.94 1.62 8.11
N PRO A 50 36.56 1.86 6.94
CA PRO A 50 36.24 2.98 6.08
C PRO A 50 34.99 2.74 5.22
N SER A 51 34.41 3.87 4.83
CA SER A 51 33.28 4.04 3.94
C SER A 51 33.43 3.26 2.63
N SER A 52 32.91 2.04 2.61
CA SER A 52 32.32 1.46 1.41
C SER A 52 30.90 2.04 1.32
N ALA A 53 30.53 2.58 0.17
CA ALA A 53 29.15 2.95 -0.12
C ALA A 53 28.31 1.67 -0.02
N ALA A 54 27.73 1.44 1.16
CA ALA A 54 26.99 0.25 1.46
C ALA A 54 25.82 0.17 0.48
N ALA A 55 25.92 -0.77 -0.47
CA ALA A 55 24.78 -1.18 -1.27
C ALA A 55 23.65 -1.52 -0.28
N ILE A 56 22.54 -0.79 -0.37
CA ILE A 56 21.40 -1.00 0.51
C ILE A 56 20.98 -2.46 0.32
N PRO A 57 20.94 -3.28 1.37
CA PRO A 57 20.60 -4.69 1.23
C PRO A 57 19.20 -4.82 0.64
N LEU A 58 19.10 -5.46 -0.53
CA LEU A 58 17.84 -5.87 -1.13
C LEU A 58 17.21 -6.90 -0.19
N THR A 59 16.02 -6.60 0.32
CA THR A 59 15.25 -7.60 1.06
C THR A 59 14.45 -8.36 0.03
N LEU A 60 14.85 -9.62 -0.20
CA LEU A 60 14.18 -10.49 -1.15
C LEU A 60 12.90 -11.00 -0.47
N VAL A 61 11.79 -10.33 -0.70
CA VAL A 61 10.46 -10.88 -0.41
C VAL A 61 9.94 -11.38 -1.75
N ASP A 62 9.90 -12.69 -1.93
CA ASP A 62 9.31 -13.28 -3.12
C ASP A 62 7.79 -13.14 -3.04
N VAL A 63 7.24 -12.20 -3.82
CA VAL A 63 5.78 -12.03 -3.96
C VAL A 63 5.29 -12.66 -5.26
N SER A 64 6.07 -13.55 -5.88
CA SER A 64 5.70 -14.14 -7.16
C SER A 64 4.54 -15.14 -7.04
N GLY A 65 3.64 -15.08 -8.02
CA GLY A 65 2.90 -16.22 -8.56
C GLY A 65 1.71 -16.79 -7.78
N SER A 66 1.61 -16.66 -6.46
CA SER A 66 0.44 -17.22 -5.72
C SER A 66 0.20 -16.66 -4.33
N ASP A 67 1.24 -16.18 -3.64
CA ASP A 67 1.12 -15.79 -2.23
C ASP A 67 1.21 -14.28 -2.04
N MET A 68 0.23 -13.57 -2.62
CA MET A 68 0.05 -12.13 -2.41
C MET A 68 -0.31 -11.78 -0.94
N SER A 69 -0.46 -12.78 -0.06
CA SER A 69 -0.68 -12.54 1.37
C SER A 69 0.50 -11.81 2.02
N GLN A 70 1.70 -11.93 1.45
CA GLN A 70 2.92 -11.33 1.97
C GLN A 70 3.09 -9.84 1.63
N VAL A 71 2.18 -9.24 0.83
CA VAL A 71 2.19 -7.80 0.56
C VAL A 71 2.18 -6.98 1.86
N CYS A 72 1.56 -7.50 2.92
CA CYS A 72 1.55 -6.86 4.23
C CYS A 72 2.91 -6.83 4.94
N LEU A 73 3.81 -7.76 4.60
CA LEU A 73 5.13 -7.92 5.20
C LEU A 73 6.19 -7.04 4.53
N LEU A 74 5.86 -6.37 3.42
CA LEU A 74 6.79 -5.52 2.72
C LEU A 74 7.20 -4.32 3.58
N GLU A 75 8.48 -4.33 3.96
CA GLU A 75 9.05 -3.34 4.85
C GLU A 75 9.11 -1.95 4.18
N PRO A 76 8.46 -0.93 4.78
CA PRO A 76 8.43 0.41 4.20
C PRO A 76 9.83 1.02 4.07
N GLY A 77 10.08 1.73 2.97
CA GLY A 77 11.36 2.37 2.69
C GLY A 77 12.47 1.44 2.20
N LYS A 78 12.23 0.13 2.11
CA LYS A 78 13.19 -0.83 1.54
C LYS A 78 12.86 -1.18 0.09
N ARG A 79 13.88 -1.69 -0.61
CA ARG A 79 13.76 -2.25 -1.96
C ARG A 79 13.34 -3.71 -1.87
N HIS A 80 12.35 -4.08 -2.68
CA HIS A 80 11.79 -5.42 -2.76
C HIS A 80 11.72 -5.86 -4.22
N LEU A 81 11.88 -7.15 -4.47
CA LEU A 81 11.70 -7.76 -5.78
C LEU A 81 10.31 -8.38 -5.83
N LEU A 82 9.36 -7.79 -6.56
CA LEU A 82 7.96 -8.21 -6.53
C LEU A 82 7.69 -9.48 -7.33
N SER A 83 8.36 -9.64 -8.47
CA SER A 83 8.27 -10.86 -9.27
C SER A 83 9.65 -11.44 -9.46
N GLN A 84 9.89 -12.62 -8.90
CA GLN A 84 10.93 -13.50 -9.42
C GLN A 84 10.38 -14.11 -10.70
N ALA A 85 10.91 -13.71 -11.85
CA ALA A 85 10.77 -14.59 -13.00
C ALA A 85 11.43 -15.91 -12.60
N HIS A 86 10.71 -17.02 -12.72
CA HIS A 86 11.25 -18.33 -12.36
C HIS A 86 12.59 -18.51 -13.07
N ASP A 87 13.62 -18.86 -12.29
CA ASP A 87 14.92 -19.19 -12.87
C ASP A 87 14.69 -20.27 -13.94
N PRO A 88 15.19 -20.06 -15.17
CA PRO A 88 14.94 -20.99 -16.24
C PRO A 88 15.57 -22.32 -15.83
N ILE A 89 14.90 -23.44 -16.07
CA ILE A 89 15.48 -24.73 -15.69
C ILE A 89 16.71 -24.95 -16.59
N PRO A 90 17.93 -25.06 -16.03
CA PRO A 90 19.11 -25.25 -16.84
C PRO A 90 19.04 -26.63 -17.50
N THR A 91 19.07 -26.65 -18.83
CA THR A 91 19.32 -27.88 -19.59
C THR A 91 20.77 -27.90 -20.08
N ALA A 92 21.32 -29.09 -20.30
CA ALA A 92 22.67 -29.22 -20.86
C ALA A 92 22.82 -28.45 -22.19
N HIS A 93 21.77 -28.46 -23.02
CA HIS A 93 21.73 -27.72 -24.28
C HIS A 93 21.80 -26.21 -24.05
N THR A 94 20.93 -25.65 -23.21
CA THR A 94 20.88 -24.20 -22.91
C THR A 94 22.15 -23.69 -22.22
N ILE A 95 22.86 -24.55 -21.48
CA ILE A 95 24.16 -24.19 -20.91
C ILE A 95 25.23 -24.15 -22.00
N MET A 96 25.31 -25.20 -22.84
CA MET A 96 26.34 -25.31 -23.86
C MET A 96 26.24 -24.24 -24.96
N ASN A 97 25.04 -23.78 -25.29
CA ASN A 97 24.81 -22.77 -26.32
C ASN A 97 24.79 -21.32 -25.77
N GLY A 98 24.94 -21.13 -24.45
CA GLY A 98 24.94 -19.81 -23.80
C GLY A 98 23.56 -19.17 -23.62
N GLU A 99 22.47 -19.82 -24.05
CA GLU A 99 21.10 -19.31 -23.90
C GLU A 99 20.68 -19.19 -22.43
N TYR A 100 21.19 -20.07 -21.56
CA TYR A 100 20.92 -20.03 -20.13
C TYR A 100 21.45 -18.74 -19.50
N GLU A 101 22.67 -18.32 -19.84
CA GLU A 101 23.23 -17.06 -19.33
C GLU A 101 22.49 -15.84 -19.88
N ALA A 102 22.07 -15.89 -21.15
CA ALA A 102 21.26 -14.84 -21.76
C ALA A 102 19.89 -14.73 -21.06
N ALA A 103 19.24 -15.85 -20.76
CA ALA A 103 17.98 -15.90 -20.04
C ALA A 103 18.12 -15.35 -18.60
N LEU A 104 19.17 -15.74 -17.87
CA LEU A 104 19.46 -15.18 -16.55
C LEU A 104 19.71 -13.67 -16.59
N ARG A 105 20.41 -13.17 -17.61
CA ARG A 105 20.62 -11.74 -17.80
C ARG A 105 19.30 -11.02 -18.07
N ALA A 106 18.49 -11.55 -18.98
CA ALA A 106 17.16 -11.00 -19.29
C ALA A 106 16.25 -10.97 -18.06
N ILE A 107 16.30 -12.00 -17.21
CA ILE A 107 15.53 -12.05 -15.95
C ILE A 107 16.00 -10.98 -14.96
N ARG A 108 17.32 -10.79 -14.83
CA ARG A 108 17.89 -9.75 -13.97
C ARG A 108 17.55 -8.35 -14.45
N GLU A 109 17.53 -8.15 -15.77
CA GLU A 109 17.14 -6.88 -16.39
C GLU A 109 15.62 -6.65 -16.31
N ALA A 110 14.82 -7.72 -16.33
CA ALA A 110 13.38 -7.69 -16.14
C ALA A 110 12.94 -7.77 -14.67
N ALA A 111 13.90 -7.68 -13.73
CA ALA A 111 13.61 -7.77 -12.31
C ALA A 111 12.69 -6.62 -11.88
N ASP A 112 11.51 -6.99 -11.36
CA ASP A 112 10.51 -6.03 -10.93
C ASP A 112 10.86 -5.48 -9.53
N VAL A 113 11.87 -4.63 -9.48
CA VAL A 113 12.38 -4.03 -8.24
C VAL A 113 11.61 -2.76 -7.93
N VAL A 114 10.97 -2.74 -6.77
CA VAL A 114 10.24 -1.58 -6.27
C VAL A 114 10.74 -1.13 -4.92
N ALA A 115 10.56 0.15 -4.62
CA ALA A 115 10.71 0.70 -3.28
C ALA A 115 9.33 0.98 -2.69
N ILE A 116 9.05 0.42 -1.51
CA ILE A 116 7.77 0.65 -0.81
C ILE A 116 7.81 2.01 -0.15
N VAL A 117 6.74 2.79 -0.33
CA VAL A 117 6.59 4.11 0.26
C VAL A 117 6.65 4.00 1.79
N PRO A 118 7.50 4.79 2.48
CA PRO A 118 7.57 4.79 3.94
C PRO A 118 6.23 5.17 4.55
N ARG A 119 5.90 4.49 5.66
CA ARG A 119 4.65 4.66 6.39
C ARG A 119 4.91 5.17 7.81
N LEU A 120 3.94 5.83 8.41
CA LEU A 120 3.93 6.19 9.82
C LEU A 120 4.04 4.91 10.68
N PRO A 121 4.72 4.95 11.84
CA PRO A 121 4.89 3.77 12.71
C PRO A 121 3.56 3.09 13.10
N GLN A 122 2.49 3.86 13.25
CA GLN A 122 1.13 3.37 13.53
C GLN A 122 0.53 2.52 12.40
N HIS A 123 1.05 2.62 11.18
CA HIS A 123 0.68 1.82 10.01
C HIS A 123 1.80 0.81 9.66
N THR A 124 2.57 0.41 10.66
CA THR A 124 3.54 -0.68 10.61
C THR A 124 3.19 -1.71 11.67
N GLY A 125 3.42 -3.00 11.39
CA GLY A 125 3.11 -4.10 12.31
C GLY A 125 1.90 -4.94 11.90
N LEU A 126 1.32 -5.63 12.87
CA LEU A 126 0.27 -6.64 12.67
C LEU A 126 -1.02 -5.99 12.17
N LEU A 127 -1.59 -6.56 11.11
CA LEU A 127 -2.86 -6.12 10.55
C LEU A 127 -4.04 -6.59 11.39
N SER A 128 -5.11 -5.79 11.42
CA SER A 128 -6.35 -6.19 12.11
C SER A 128 -7.19 -7.16 11.27
N ILE A 129 -7.08 -7.09 9.94
CA ILE A 129 -7.68 -8.03 8.99
C ILE A 129 -6.72 -8.27 7.81
N PRO A 130 -6.89 -9.38 7.05
CA PRO A 130 -6.05 -9.67 5.90
C PRO A 130 -6.04 -8.54 4.86
N SER A 131 -4.87 -8.32 4.26
CA SER A 131 -4.71 -7.37 3.16
C SER A 131 -5.51 -7.75 1.93
N ILE A 132 -5.95 -6.73 1.19
CA ILE A 132 -6.42 -6.92 -0.18
C ILE A 132 -5.26 -6.55 -1.09
N ALA A 133 -4.71 -7.54 -1.77
CA ALA A 133 -3.66 -7.33 -2.74
C ALA A 133 -4.24 -7.18 -4.15
N PHE A 134 -3.57 -6.37 -4.97
CA PHE A 134 -3.90 -6.15 -6.37
C PHE A 134 -2.79 -6.73 -7.23
N SER A 135 -3.15 -7.31 -8.37
CA SER A 135 -2.19 -7.78 -9.36
C SER A 135 -2.78 -7.67 -10.76
N VAL A 136 -1.89 -7.59 -11.74
CA VAL A 136 -2.23 -7.56 -13.17
C VAL A 136 -1.38 -8.59 -13.88
N CYS A 137 -2.01 -9.57 -14.53
CA CYS A 137 -1.30 -10.64 -15.24
C CYS A 137 -0.26 -11.35 -14.35
N GLY A 138 -0.61 -11.59 -13.08
CA GLY A 138 0.25 -12.22 -12.09
C GLY A 138 1.36 -11.33 -11.53
N ARG A 139 1.43 -10.05 -11.91
CA ARG A 139 2.42 -9.08 -11.39
C ARG A 139 1.83 -8.27 -10.24
N PRO A 140 2.55 -8.09 -9.12
CA PRO A 140 1.99 -7.36 -7.98
C PRO A 140 1.81 -5.87 -8.24
N GLY A 141 0.62 -5.40 -7.88
CA GLY A 141 0.18 -4.03 -8.00
C GLY A 141 -0.30 -3.62 -9.39
N VAL A 142 -0.86 -2.42 -9.43
CA VAL A 142 -1.34 -1.75 -10.64
C VAL A 142 -0.84 -0.32 -10.63
N TYR A 143 -0.39 0.18 -11.78
CA TYR A 143 0.06 1.57 -11.87
C TYR A 143 -1.12 2.52 -11.74
N LEU A 144 -0.92 3.64 -11.04
CA LEU A 144 -1.97 4.64 -10.85
C LEU A 144 -2.52 5.19 -12.16
N HIS A 145 -1.69 5.31 -13.19
CA HIS A 145 -2.10 5.83 -14.50
C HIS A 145 -2.93 4.81 -15.31
N GLU A 146 -2.77 3.52 -15.03
CA GLU A 146 -3.46 2.41 -15.72
C GLU A 146 -4.79 2.02 -15.05
N LEU A 147 -5.04 2.49 -13.83
CA LEU A 147 -6.29 2.25 -13.12
C LEU A 147 -7.49 2.76 -13.92
N GLY A 148 -8.31 1.80 -14.38
CA GLY A 148 -9.47 2.02 -15.25
C GLY A 148 -9.28 1.53 -16.69
N ALA A 149 -8.03 1.39 -17.17
CA ALA A 149 -7.71 0.81 -18.47
C ALA A 149 -7.35 -0.68 -18.38
N VAL A 150 -6.88 -1.12 -17.23
CA VAL A 150 -6.42 -2.48 -16.99
C VAL A 150 -7.37 -3.24 -16.06
N GLN A 151 -7.60 -4.51 -16.39
CA GLN A 151 -8.36 -5.45 -15.57
C GLN A 151 -7.43 -6.14 -14.57
N LEU A 152 -7.80 -6.10 -13.29
CA LEU A 152 -7.07 -6.81 -12.24
C LEU A 152 -7.30 -8.32 -12.32
N ASP A 153 -6.32 -9.08 -11.83
CA ASP A 153 -6.53 -10.49 -11.55
C ASP A 153 -7.61 -10.64 -10.47
N ASN A 154 -8.57 -11.52 -10.71
CA ASN A 154 -9.75 -11.70 -9.86
C ASN A 154 -10.53 -10.39 -9.60
N ALA A 155 -10.65 -9.55 -10.65
CA ALA A 155 -11.34 -8.26 -10.61
C ALA A 155 -12.73 -8.29 -9.97
N SER A 156 -13.51 -9.34 -10.23
CA SER A 156 -14.89 -9.50 -9.76
C SER A 156 -15.02 -10.08 -8.35
N ASP A 157 -13.91 -10.44 -7.69
CA ASP A 157 -13.96 -10.99 -6.34
C ASP A 157 -14.65 -10.01 -5.38
N PRO A 158 -15.67 -10.45 -4.63
CA PRO A 158 -16.31 -9.61 -3.66
C PRO A 158 -15.40 -9.43 -2.44
N VAL A 159 -15.13 -8.18 -2.09
CA VAL A 159 -14.26 -7.82 -0.99
C VAL A 159 -15.08 -7.77 0.30
N PHE A 160 -14.70 -8.61 1.27
CA PHE A 160 -15.38 -8.75 2.58
C PHE A 160 -16.85 -9.17 2.50
N GLU A 161 -17.25 -9.97 1.52
CA GLU A 161 -18.62 -10.49 1.43
C GLU A 161 -19.14 -11.05 2.76
N GLY A 162 -18.32 -11.85 3.45
CA GLY A 162 -18.68 -12.47 4.74
C GLY A 162 -18.65 -11.55 5.96
N MET A 163 -18.03 -10.37 5.88
CA MET A 163 -17.92 -9.42 7.01
C MET A 163 -18.76 -8.15 6.81
N GLY A 164 -19.14 -7.88 5.56
CA GLY A 164 -19.79 -6.65 5.12
C GLY A 164 -18.81 -5.48 4.99
N TRP A 165 -19.06 -4.59 4.04
CA TRP A 165 -18.31 -3.34 3.89
C TRP A 165 -18.98 -2.21 4.68
N LYS A 166 -18.52 -1.96 5.91
CA LYS A 166 -18.94 -0.76 6.67
C LYS A 166 -18.15 0.46 6.21
N ARG A 167 -18.78 1.64 6.26
CA ARG A 167 -18.18 2.92 5.86
C ARG A 167 -16.84 3.06 6.58
N THR A 168 -15.76 2.97 5.83
CA THR A 168 -14.41 2.91 6.37
C THR A 168 -13.58 4.03 5.77
N ARG A 169 -12.73 4.60 6.61
CA ARG A 169 -11.87 5.72 6.26
C ARG A 169 -10.61 5.18 5.59
N VAL A 170 -10.27 5.77 4.45
CA VAL A 170 -8.99 5.59 3.76
C VAL A 170 -8.05 6.69 4.20
N GLU A 171 -6.86 6.32 4.62
CA GLU A 171 -5.78 7.23 4.97
C GLU A 171 -4.62 6.99 4.00
N ILE A 172 -4.31 8.01 3.19
CA ILE A 172 -3.15 7.98 2.30
C ILE A 172 -1.95 8.39 3.13
N ASP A 173 -1.16 7.39 3.50
CA ASP A 173 0.06 7.57 4.26
C ASP A 173 1.22 7.76 3.30
N TRP A 174 1.66 9.00 3.19
CA TRP A 174 2.79 9.38 2.36
C TRP A 174 3.69 10.32 3.17
N PRO A 175 5.03 10.15 3.11
CA PRO A 175 5.94 11.00 3.85
C PRO A 175 5.65 12.49 3.63
N GLY A 176 5.65 13.32 4.68
CA GLY A 176 5.46 14.76 4.55
C GLY A 176 4.07 15.25 4.17
N ILE A 177 3.09 14.37 3.96
CA ILE A 177 1.69 14.78 3.84
C ILE A 177 1.11 14.82 5.25
N GLN A 178 0.63 15.98 5.68
CA GLN A 178 -0.16 16.05 6.91
C GLN A 178 -1.51 15.38 6.66
N ARG A 179 -1.96 14.57 7.62
CA ARG A 179 -3.18 13.75 7.54
C ARG A 179 -4.29 14.49 6.79
N ILE A 180 -4.63 14.01 5.58
CA ILE A 180 -5.70 14.58 4.78
C ILE A 180 -7.01 14.20 5.46
N GLY A 181 -7.50 15.14 6.27
CA GLY A 181 -8.30 14.81 7.43
C GLY A 181 -9.80 14.79 7.23
N ARG A 182 -10.38 15.15 6.08
CA ARG A 182 -11.81 15.53 6.10
C ARG A 182 -12.81 14.67 5.33
N ASN A 183 -12.50 13.91 4.28
CA ASN A 183 -13.57 13.18 3.55
C ASN A 183 -13.13 11.91 2.80
N ASN A 184 -12.11 11.19 3.27
CA ASN A 184 -11.60 10.01 2.55
C ASN A 184 -12.37 8.72 2.91
N ASN A 185 -13.69 8.77 3.02
CA ASN A 185 -14.47 7.57 3.30
C ASN A 185 -14.73 6.81 1.99
N LEU A 186 -14.54 5.49 2.00
CA LEU A 186 -15.13 4.60 1.00
C LEU A 186 -16.64 4.54 1.30
N PRO A 187 -17.51 5.05 0.42
CA PRO A 187 -18.95 5.04 0.66
C PRO A 187 -19.45 3.60 0.76
N CYS A 188 -20.52 3.34 1.50
CA CYS A 188 -21.22 2.07 1.34
C CYS A 188 -22.10 2.19 0.09
N LEU A 189 -22.02 1.23 -0.82
CA LEU A 189 -22.93 1.19 -1.97
C LEU A 189 -24.29 0.68 -1.49
N PRO A 190 -25.35 1.52 -1.54
CA PRO A 190 -26.63 1.19 -0.91
C PRO A 190 -27.31 -0.07 -1.49
N ASN A 191 -26.96 -0.46 -2.73
CA ASN A 191 -27.63 -1.53 -3.46
C ASN A 191 -26.71 -2.66 -3.93
N GLN A 192 -25.39 -2.55 -3.71
CA GLN A 192 -24.40 -3.46 -4.30
C GLN A 192 -23.84 -4.47 -3.28
N GLY A 193 -24.15 -4.31 -1.99
CA GLY A 193 -23.75 -5.22 -0.90
C GLY A 193 -22.27 -5.14 -0.54
N PHE A 194 -21.39 -5.27 -1.52
CA PHE A 194 -19.94 -5.32 -1.39
C PHE A 194 -19.26 -4.69 -2.61
N TYR A 195 -18.03 -4.21 -2.40
CA TYR A 195 -17.16 -3.78 -3.49
C TYR A 195 -16.48 -4.99 -4.13
N THR A 196 -16.30 -4.96 -5.43
CA THR A 196 -15.38 -5.86 -6.12
C THR A 196 -13.93 -5.40 -5.94
N ARG A 197 -12.97 -6.31 -6.13
CA ARG A 197 -11.54 -6.00 -6.07
C ARG A 197 -11.15 -4.86 -7.02
N GLN A 198 -11.71 -4.86 -8.24
CA GLN A 198 -11.50 -3.79 -9.23
C GLN A 198 -12.00 -2.43 -8.75
N GLU A 199 -13.20 -2.38 -8.14
CA GLU A 199 -13.77 -1.13 -7.66
C GLU A 199 -12.99 -0.58 -6.48
N VAL A 200 -12.57 -1.43 -5.54
CA VAL A 200 -11.69 -1.00 -4.43
C VAL A 200 -10.40 -0.39 -4.99
N ALA A 201 -9.71 -1.09 -5.89
CA ALA A 201 -8.45 -0.58 -6.45
C ALA A 201 -8.63 0.75 -7.19
N SER A 202 -9.70 0.86 -8.00
CA SER A 202 -10.02 2.07 -8.77
C SER A 202 -10.28 3.27 -7.85
N GLU A 203 -11.08 3.06 -6.81
CA GLU A 203 -11.47 4.11 -5.87
C GLU A 203 -10.31 4.51 -4.94
N ILE A 204 -9.42 3.58 -4.61
CA ILE A 204 -8.17 3.88 -3.90
C ILE A 204 -7.22 4.67 -4.78
N GLY A 205 -6.97 4.23 -6.00
CA GLY A 205 -6.06 4.94 -6.88
C GLY A 205 -6.56 6.31 -7.30
N LYS A 206 -7.88 6.51 -7.43
CA LYS A 206 -8.46 7.84 -7.60
C LYS A 206 -8.06 8.77 -6.45
N ARG A 207 -8.24 8.33 -5.20
CA ARG A 207 -7.84 9.14 -4.03
C ARG A 207 -6.33 9.38 -3.99
N VAL A 208 -5.51 8.37 -4.28
CA VAL A 208 -4.05 8.54 -4.31
C VAL A 208 -3.65 9.55 -5.39
N ARG A 209 -4.25 9.46 -6.58
CA ARG A 209 -4.05 10.41 -7.68
C ARG A 209 -4.44 11.83 -7.28
N GLU A 210 -5.57 12.03 -6.60
CA GLU A 210 -6.00 13.34 -6.09
C GLU A 210 -5.00 13.95 -5.10
N VAL A 211 -4.21 13.13 -4.39
CA VAL A 211 -3.19 13.60 -3.44
C VAL A 211 -1.85 13.89 -4.12
N LEU A 212 -1.49 13.11 -5.14
CA LEU A 212 -0.23 13.24 -5.87
C LEU A 212 -0.25 14.31 -6.97
N LEU A 213 -1.42 14.60 -7.57
CA LEU A 213 -1.50 15.57 -8.65
C LEU A 213 -1.29 17.01 -8.15
N PRO A 214 -0.44 17.81 -8.82
CA PRO A 214 -0.29 19.23 -8.47
C PRO A 214 -1.60 20.00 -8.67
N GLY A 215 -2.01 20.78 -7.67
CA GLY A 215 -3.14 21.72 -7.76
C GLY A 215 -4.49 21.22 -7.25
N THR A 216 -4.63 19.94 -6.89
CA THR A 216 -5.85 19.38 -6.29
C THR A 216 -5.89 19.54 -4.77
N THR A 217 -4.72 19.48 -4.12
CA THR A 217 -4.57 19.72 -2.68
C THR A 217 -4.08 21.15 -2.43
N SER A 218 -4.75 21.87 -1.52
CA SER A 218 -4.25 23.17 -1.08
C SER A 218 -2.81 23.01 -0.59
N SER A 219 -1.91 23.89 -1.06
CA SER A 219 -0.46 23.85 -0.82
C SER A 219 -0.04 23.73 0.64
N ASN A 220 -0.97 23.94 1.57
CA ASN A 220 -0.76 24.00 3.02
C ASN A 220 -0.74 22.63 3.70
N ASN A 221 -1.07 21.53 3.02
CA ASN A 221 -1.08 20.19 3.63
C ASN A 221 0.27 19.45 3.53
N TYR A 222 1.25 20.02 2.83
CA TYR A 222 2.59 19.44 2.72
C TYR A 222 3.48 19.99 3.83
N ALA A 223 3.72 19.18 4.86
CA ALA A 223 4.76 19.49 5.85
C ALA A 223 6.15 19.35 5.21
N ARG A 224 7.12 20.09 5.74
CA ARG A 224 8.53 19.91 5.37
C ARG A 224 8.96 18.49 5.76
N GLN A 225 9.26 17.65 4.77
CA GLN A 225 9.90 16.36 4.99
C GLN A 225 11.34 16.58 5.43
N GLU A 226 11.60 16.60 6.73
CA GLU A 226 12.95 16.45 7.25
C GLU A 226 12.98 15.28 8.23
N LEU A 227 13.06 14.06 7.69
CA LEU A 227 13.26 12.85 8.50
C LEU A 227 14.68 12.28 8.34
N ASN A 228 15.37 12.47 7.20
CA ASN A 228 16.83 12.30 6.98
C ASN A 228 17.22 12.44 5.48
N ARG A 229 18.52 12.34 5.14
CA ARG A 229 19.03 12.36 3.74
C ARG A 229 18.39 11.30 2.82
N ASN A 230 17.91 10.18 3.39
CA ASN A 230 17.30 9.09 2.63
C ASN A 230 15.80 9.32 2.34
N THR A 231 15.21 10.40 2.87
CA THR A 231 13.81 10.75 2.63
C THR A 231 13.55 11.64 1.42
N ARG A 232 14.59 12.25 0.83
CA ARG A 232 14.44 13.14 -0.35
C ARG A 232 13.79 12.46 -1.54
N ARG A 233 14.04 11.16 -1.74
CA ARG A 233 13.43 10.37 -2.82
C ARG A 233 11.92 10.17 -2.67
N TRP A 234 11.35 10.52 -1.51
CA TRP A 234 9.92 10.42 -1.23
C TRP A 234 9.22 11.77 -1.28
N ASP A 235 9.91 12.83 -1.70
CA ASP A 235 9.29 14.14 -1.89
C ASP A 235 8.24 14.02 -2.99
N ILE A 236 6.98 14.17 -2.59
CA ILE A 236 5.81 14.09 -3.46
C ILE A 236 5.92 15.01 -4.68
N ARG A 237 6.61 16.15 -4.55
CA ARG A 237 6.79 17.13 -5.62
C ARG A 237 7.74 16.66 -6.71
N SER A 238 8.61 15.71 -6.37
CA SER A 238 9.61 15.14 -7.27
C SER A 238 9.19 13.79 -7.84
N ILE A 239 8.12 13.18 -7.31
CA ILE A 239 7.68 11.85 -7.71
C ILE A 239 6.77 11.96 -8.93
N ASP A 240 7.16 11.23 -9.96
CA ASP A 240 6.31 11.00 -11.11
C ASP A 240 5.17 10.04 -10.74
N TYR A 241 3.93 10.53 -10.81
CA TYR A 241 2.76 9.72 -10.49
C TYR A 241 2.60 8.51 -11.44
N TYR A 242 3.15 8.58 -12.66
CA TYR A 242 3.13 7.46 -13.61
C TYR A 242 3.92 6.26 -13.09
N ALA A 243 4.96 6.50 -12.27
CA ALA A 243 5.81 5.48 -11.69
C ALA A 243 5.25 4.89 -10.37
N VAL A 244 4.12 5.38 -9.88
CA VAL A 244 3.53 4.90 -8.62
C VAL A 244 2.57 3.75 -8.89
N ARG A 245 2.76 2.66 -8.16
CA ARG A 245 1.90 1.48 -8.14
C ARG A 245 1.12 1.38 -6.83
N VAL A 246 -0.11 0.90 -6.93
CA VAL A 246 -0.91 0.45 -5.77
C VAL A 246 -0.81 -1.06 -5.70
N ILE A 247 -0.07 -1.58 -4.71
CA ILE A 247 0.12 -3.03 -4.53
C ILE A 247 -1.07 -3.64 -3.81
N GLY A 248 -1.70 -2.90 -2.91
CA GLY A 248 -2.80 -3.40 -2.12
C GLY A 248 -3.29 -2.37 -1.13
N ILE A 249 -4.09 -2.82 -0.16
CA ILE A 249 -4.58 -2.00 0.93
C ILE A 249 -4.65 -2.82 2.22
N ASN A 250 -4.20 -2.19 3.30
CA ASN A 250 -4.09 -2.79 4.62
C ASN A 250 -5.04 -2.09 5.59
N TYR A 251 -5.65 -2.85 6.49
CA TYR A 251 -6.48 -2.27 7.54
C TYR A 251 -5.77 -2.34 8.89
N TYR A 252 -5.60 -1.16 9.48
CA TYR A 252 -5.18 -0.97 10.85
C TYR A 252 -6.40 -0.49 11.64
N PHE A 253 -6.45 0.81 11.93
CA PHE A 253 -7.65 1.53 12.36
C PHE A 253 -8.35 2.24 11.19
N ASN A 254 -7.61 2.47 10.10
CA ASN A 254 -8.06 2.98 8.81
C ASN A 254 -7.51 2.07 7.71
N TRP A 255 -8.10 2.17 6.53
CA TRP A 255 -7.57 1.58 5.31
C TRP A 255 -6.40 2.39 4.78
N VAL A 256 -5.23 1.76 4.64
CA VAL A 256 -4.00 2.41 4.21
C VAL A 256 -3.49 1.72 2.94
N PRO A 257 -3.42 2.43 1.80
CA PRO A 257 -2.86 1.86 0.57
C PRO A 257 -1.39 1.48 0.74
N VAL A 258 -1.01 0.34 0.17
CA VAL A 258 0.39 -0.05 0.02
C VAL A 258 0.87 0.47 -1.32
N LEU A 259 1.70 1.51 -1.27
CA LEU A 259 2.22 2.20 -2.44
C LEU A 259 3.67 1.83 -2.69
N ALA A 260 4.03 1.73 -3.97
CA ALA A 260 5.37 1.40 -4.40
C ALA A 260 5.78 2.25 -5.60
N ILE A 261 7.09 2.43 -5.75
CA ILE A 261 7.70 3.16 -6.86
C ILE A 261 8.78 2.28 -7.45
N ASP A 262 8.84 2.22 -8.78
CA ASP A 262 9.86 1.46 -9.49
C ASP A 262 11.24 2.07 -9.25
N ASP A 263 12.18 1.23 -8.84
CA ASP A 263 13.54 1.65 -8.53
C ASP A 263 14.46 1.26 -9.69
N LYS A 264 14.50 2.14 -10.71
CA LYS A 264 15.30 1.99 -11.94
C LYS A 264 16.79 2.26 -11.70
#